data_AF-A0A6A4BMI2-F1
#
_entry.id   AF-A0A6A4BMI2-F1
#
_cell.length_a   1.000
_cell.length_b   1.000
_cell.length_c   1.000
_cell.angle_alpha   90.00
_cell.angle_beta   90.00
_cell.angle_gamma   90.00
#
_symmetry.space_group_name_H-M   'P 1'
#
loop_
_entity.id
_entity.type
_entity.pdbx_description
1 polymer ?
#
loop_
_entity_poly.entity_id
_entity_poly.type
_entity_poly.pdbx_seq_one_letter_code
_entity_poly.pdbx_strand_id
1 'polypeptide(L)'
;MVRDIDQLIALRQADLGKGSSSSLVATAGSDTKLQFKPSRQQAVTHGALVNGKYSSLDAQLFAETMQSQSKEFDFLPHPGVARGFYGWDLGYRGLSSMHFSPIDLEEERQLSEKFDMTDFSMKNKLPRPPRAEELADVVSALEVLSLLVVEMYNSLASELVNAARRFLLLLRKTKSMRGPEAVPELVAWIDECFERFRSCLAREDIEGASQVKNYFQFGHESYARVVQRVTSLKWMPH
;
A
#
# COMPACT_ATOMS: atom_id res chain seq x y z
N MET A 1 47.58 32.00 -29.88
CA MET A 1 46.82 30.78 -29.53
C MET A 1 46.25 30.77 -28.10
N VAL A 2 46.22 31.90 -27.36
CA VAL A 2 45.54 31.99 -26.04
C VAL A 2 44.24 32.81 -26.09
N ARG A 3 44.05 33.65 -27.13
CA ARG A 3 42.85 34.51 -27.27
C ARG A 3 41.59 33.79 -27.77
N ASP A 4 41.71 32.59 -28.35
CA ASP A 4 40.54 31.83 -28.86
C ASP A 4 39.86 30.98 -27.77
N ILE A 5 40.57 30.66 -26.68
CA ILE A 5 40.03 29.84 -25.59
C ILE A 5 39.09 30.69 -24.71
N ASP A 6 39.43 31.97 -24.48
CA ASP A 6 38.61 32.87 -23.69
C ASP A 6 37.29 33.23 -24.38
N GLN A 7 37.26 33.28 -25.72
CA GLN A 7 36.02 33.49 -26.48
C GLN A 7 35.09 32.25 -26.44
N LEU A 8 35.66 31.05 -26.41
CA LEU A 8 34.92 29.79 -26.25
C LEU A 8 34.32 29.63 -24.84
N ILE A 9 35.00 30.15 -23.81
CA ILE A 9 34.49 30.15 -22.43
C ILE A 9 33.38 31.20 -22.25
N ALA A 10 33.51 32.38 -22.86
CA ALA A 10 32.48 33.42 -22.82
C ALA A 10 31.18 33.02 -23.55
N LEU A 11 31.27 32.30 -24.67
CA LEU A 11 30.10 31.76 -25.38
C LEU A 11 29.39 30.67 -24.58
N ARG A 12 30.12 29.80 -23.85
CA ARG A 12 29.50 28.80 -22.97
C ARG A 12 28.78 29.41 -21.76
N GLN A 13 29.26 30.53 -21.23
CA GLN A 13 28.62 31.19 -20.08
C GLN A 13 27.39 32.01 -20.47
N ALA A 14 27.30 32.49 -21.71
CA ALA A 14 26.12 33.18 -22.22
C ALA A 14 24.90 32.24 -22.42
N ASP A 15 25.13 30.97 -22.76
CA ASP A 15 24.06 29.97 -22.95
C ASP A 15 23.58 29.29 -21.65
N LEU A 16 24.30 29.46 -20.53
CA LEU A 16 23.92 28.88 -19.23
C LEU A 16 22.92 29.73 -18.42
N GLY A 17 22.46 30.87 -18.97
CA GLY A 17 21.56 31.81 -18.28
C GLY A 17 20.06 31.65 -18.56
N LYS A 18 19.64 30.82 -19.53
CA LYS A 18 18.23 30.63 -19.89
C LYS A 18 17.99 29.22 -20.41
N GLY A 19 17.71 28.29 -19.52
CA GLY A 19 17.33 26.94 -19.91
C GLY A 19 16.97 26.10 -18.69
N SER A 20 15.68 26.00 -18.43
CA SER A 20 15.08 25.06 -17.48
C SER A 20 15.72 23.68 -17.66
N SER A 21 16.33 23.13 -16.61
CA SER A 21 17.01 21.84 -16.60
C SER A 21 16.00 20.69 -16.62
N SER A 22 15.23 20.61 -17.69
CA SER A 22 14.29 19.53 -17.96
C SER A 22 14.61 18.94 -19.32
N SER A 23 14.77 17.62 -19.34
CA SER A 23 14.74 16.76 -20.52
C SER A 23 15.96 16.85 -21.44
N LEU A 24 16.86 15.87 -21.34
CA LEU A 24 17.38 15.14 -22.51
C LEU A 24 17.79 13.70 -22.13
N VAL A 25 16.80 12.86 -21.86
CA VAL A 25 16.79 11.46 -22.34
C VAL A 25 15.36 11.19 -22.80
N ALA A 26 15.04 11.56 -24.03
CA ALA A 26 13.82 11.10 -24.67
C ALA A 26 14.06 9.65 -25.09
N THR A 27 13.72 8.70 -24.22
CA THR A 27 13.56 7.30 -24.64
C THR A 27 12.38 7.25 -25.60
N ALA A 28 12.66 6.81 -26.82
CA ALA A 28 11.70 6.64 -27.90
C ALA A 28 10.39 5.98 -27.41
N GLY A 29 9.27 6.66 -27.65
CA GLY A 29 7.91 6.09 -27.63
C GLY A 29 7.60 5.09 -26.52
N SER A 30 7.73 5.47 -25.25
CA SER A 30 7.17 4.63 -24.18
C SER A 30 5.65 4.64 -24.33
N ASP A 31 5.05 3.47 -24.51
CA ASP A 31 3.60 3.29 -24.51
C ASP A 31 3.08 3.66 -23.10
N THR A 32 2.82 4.97 -22.88
CA THR A 32 2.38 5.53 -21.58
C THR A 32 1.06 4.94 -21.07
N LYS A 33 0.47 4.05 -21.86
CA LYS A 33 -0.75 3.30 -21.56
C LYS A 33 -0.54 2.26 -20.47
N LEU A 34 0.67 1.71 -20.31
CA LEU A 34 0.99 0.68 -19.30
C LEU A 34 1.50 1.27 -17.98
N GLN A 35 1.79 2.57 -17.96
CA GLN A 35 2.36 3.24 -16.78
C GLN A 35 1.30 3.55 -15.72
N PHE A 36 1.72 3.45 -14.47
CA PHE A 36 1.01 3.95 -13.32
C PHE A 36 1.02 5.47 -13.29
N LYS A 37 -0.17 6.06 -13.29
CA LYS A 37 -0.40 7.50 -13.09
C LYS A 37 -1.23 7.69 -11.83
N PRO A 38 -0.61 8.03 -10.67
CA PRO A 38 -1.35 8.23 -9.44
C PRO A 38 -2.24 9.48 -9.54
N SER A 39 -3.38 9.44 -8.87
CA SER A 39 -4.17 10.64 -8.61
C SER A 39 -3.43 11.60 -7.69
N ARG A 40 -3.83 12.88 -7.70
CA ARG A 40 -3.28 13.89 -6.79
C ARG A 40 -3.40 13.46 -5.32
N GLN A 41 -4.53 12.87 -4.93
CA GLN A 41 -4.75 12.41 -3.56
C GLN A 41 -3.81 11.26 -3.17
N GLN A 42 -3.57 10.31 -4.09
CA GLN A 42 -2.60 9.24 -3.86
C GLN A 42 -1.19 9.81 -3.68
N ALA A 43 -0.78 10.77 -4.50
CA ALA A 43 0.53 11.42 -4.37
C ALA A 43 0.69 12.18 -3.03
N VAL A 44 -0.34 12.92 -2.60
CA VAL A 44 -0.33 13.61 -1.29
C VAL A 44 -0.22 12.61 -0.14
N THR A 45 -1.03 11.55 -0.18
CA THR A 45 -1.02 10.51 0.87
C THR A 45 0.33 9.80 0.89
N HIS A 46 0.85 9.41 -0.28
CA HIS A 46 2.15 8.77 -0.42
C HIS A 46 3.27 9.63 0.16
N GLY A 47 3.31 10.92 -0.16
CA GLY A 47 4.32 11.85 0.36
C GLY A 47 4.31 11.96 1.89
N ALA A 48 3.14 11.78 2.52
CA ALA A 48 3.03 11.74 3.98
C ALA A 48 3.43 10.40 4.62
N LEU A 49 3.53 9.32 3.82
CA LEU A 49 3.81 7.94 4.26
C LEU A 49 5.25 7.52 4.01
N VAL A 50 5.77 7.84 2.83
CA VAL A 50 7.03 7.32 2.32
C VAL A 50 8.20 7.74 3.20
N ASN A 51 9.08 6.80 3.50
CA ASN A 51 10.29 7.12 4.26
C ASN A 51 11.34 7.80 3.35
N GLY A 52 12.42 8.29 3.96
CA GLY A 52 13.46 9.02 3.24
C GLY A 52 14.22 8.21 2.18
N LYS A 53 14.22 6.87 2.25
CA LYS A 53 14.92 6.00 1.29
C LYS A 53 14.16 5.94 -0.05
N TYR A 54 12.83 5.96 0.00
CA TYR A 54 11.96 5.79 -1.18
C TYR A 54 11.29 7.07 -1.65
N SER A 55 11.44 8.20 -0.93
CA SER A 55 10.74 9.46 -1.22
C SER A 55 11.12 10.12 -2.53
N SER A 56 12.28 9.80 -3.10
CA SER A 56 12.73 10.33 -4.40
C SER A 56 12.22 9.53 -5.60
N LEU A 57 11.62 8.36 -5.38
CA LEU A 57 11.10 7.54 -6.47
C LEU A 57 9.79 8.14 -6.97
N ASP A 58 9.61 8.18 -8.29
CA ASP A 58 8.28 8.41 -8.84
C ASP A 58 7.36 7.20 -8.59
N ALA A 59 6.07 7.37 -8.84
CA ALA A 59 5.08 6.36 -8.53
C ALA A 59 5.27 5.03 -9.30
N GLN A 60 5.72 5.10 -10.56
CA GLN A 60 5.98 3.91 -11.35
C GLN A 60 7.18 3.16 -10.76
N LEU A 61 8.29 3.88 -10.55
CA LEU A 61 9.51 3.29 -10.02
C LEU A 61 9.33 2.77 -8.59
N PHE A 62 8.52 3.43 -7.76
CA PHE A 62 8.16 2.92 -6.43
C PHE A 62 7.42 1.57 -6.53
N ALA A 63 6.43 1.48 -7.41
CA ALA A 63 5.62 0.27 -7.59
C ALA A 63 6.46 -0.90 -8.16
N GLU A 64 7.34 -0.62 -9.13
CA GLU A 64 8.29 -1.60 -9.66
C GLU A 64 9.33 -2.02 -8.62
N THR A 65 9.78 -1.09 -7.77
CA THR A 65 10.72 -1.41 -6.67
C THR A 65 10.08 -2.36 -5.68
N MET A 66 8.86 -2.07 -5.24
CA MET A 66 8.07 -2.98 -4.40
C MET A 66 7.93 -4.37 -5.05
N GLN A 67 7.69 -4.41 -6.37
CA GLN A 67 7.59 -5.66 -7.13
C GLN A 67 8.90 -6.44 -7.15
N SER A 68 10.03 -5.77 -7.41
CA SER A 68 11.35 -6.40 -7.43
C SER A 68 11.80 -6.96 -6.07
N GLN A 69 11.39 -6.31 -4.98
CA GLN A 69 11.72 -6.71 -3.62
C GLN A 69 10.77 -7.79 -3.07
N SER A 70 9.73 -8.19 -3.82
CA SER A 70 8.74 -9.14 -3.30
C SER A 70 9.32 -10.50 -2.97
N LYS A 71 10.46 -10.90 -3.55
CA LYS A 71 11.10 -12.18 -3.18
C LYS A 71 11.57 -12.22 -1.72
N GLU A 72 11.62 -11.07 -1.05
CA GLU A 72 11.97 -10.96 0.37
C GLU A 72 10.76 -11.08 1.30
N PHE A 73 9.54 -11.04 0.75
CA PHE A 73 8.28 -11.02 1.48
C PHE A 73 7.34 -12.00 0.77
N ASP A 74 7.04 -13.18 1.31
CA ASP A 74 6.39 -14.31 0.60
C ASP A 74 4.98 -14.02 -0.01
N PHE A 75 4.79 -13.02 -0.87
CA PHE A 75 3.52 -12.55 -1.46
C PHE A 75 3.69 -12.20 -2.95
N LEU A 76 2.58 -12.18 -3.70
CA LEU A 76 2.59 -11.73 -5.09
C LEU A 76 2.40 -10.21 -5.21
N PRO A 77 3.40 -9.46 -5.72
CA PRO A 77 3.29 -8.02 -5.95
C PRO A 77 2.56 -7.71 -7.26
N HIS A 78 1.28 -8.07 -7.33
CA HIS A 78 0.45 -7.74 -8.49
C HIS A 78 0.46 -6.21 -8.75
N PRO A 79 0.56 -5.72 -9.99
CA PRO A 79 0.63 -4.28 -10.28
C PRO A 79 -0.50 -3.46 -9.65
N GLY A 80 -1.73 -3.98 -9.66
CA GLY A 80 -2.86 -3.37 -8.95
C GLY A 80 -2.66 -3.26 -7.43
N VAL A 81 -2.04 -4.24 -6.79
CA VAL A 81 -1.70 -4.23 -5.35
C VAL A 81 -0.64 -3.19 -5.08
N ALA A 82 0.43 -3.14 -5.88
CA ALA A 82 1.49 -2.15 -5.74
C ALA A 82 0.97 -0.71 -5.91
N ARG A 83 0.07 -0.47 -6.86
CA ARG A 83 -0.61 0.83 -7.03
C ARG A 83 -1.45 1.21 -5.83
N GLY A 84 -2.25 0.27 -5.31
CA GLY A 84 -3.04 0.50 -4.11
C GLY A 84 -2.15 0.76 -2.89
N PHE A 85 -1.04 0.04 -2.77
CA PHE A 85 -0.08 0.19 -1.69
C PHE A 85 0.55 1.58 -1.73
N TYR A 86 1.06 2.03 -2.89
CA TYR A 86 1.59 3.40 -3.10
C TYR A 86 0.63 4.46 -2.56
N GLY A 87 -0.65 4.31 -2.90
CA GLY A 87 -1.69 5.22 -2.45
C GLY A 87 -2.03 5.09 -0.98
N TRP A 88 -1.91 3.91 -0.36
CA TRP A 88 -2.68 3.46 0.81
C TRP A 88 -4.19 3.37 0.53
N ASP A 89 -4.58 2.70 -0.54
CA ASP A 89 -5.98 2.57 -0.98
C ASP A 89 -6.71 1.39 -0.29
N LEU A 90 -6.43 1.15 1.00
CA LEU A 90 -7.12 0.14 1.81
C LEU A 90 -8.58 0.54 2.09
N GLY A 91 -9.45 -0.45 2.30
CA GLY A 91 -10.88 -0.24 2.59
C GLY A 91 -11.73 -0.11 1.32
N TYR A 92 -12.66 0.85 1.28
CA TYR A 92 -13.61 1.00 0.16
C TYR A 92 -12.93 1.29 -1.20
N ARG A 93 -11.64 1.64 -1.20
CA ARG A 93 -10.86 1.89 -2.43
C ARG A 93 -10.36 0.62 -3.11
N GLY A 94 -10.63 -0.54 -2.51
CA GLY A 94 -10.51 -1.85 -3.13
C GLY A 94 -9.32 -2.66 -2.64
N LEU A 95 -8.23 -2.03 -2.18
CA LEU A 95 -7.16 -2.78 -1.54
C LEU A 95 -7.65 -3.27 -0.17
N SER A 96 -7.21 -4.46 0.19
CA SER A 96 -7.53 -5.12 1.46
C SER A 96 -6.23 -5.65 2.04
N SER A 97 -6.13 -5.69 3.37
CA SER A 97 -5.06 -6.36 4.10
C SER A 97 -4.81 -7.79 3.59
N MET A 98 -5.87 -8.48 3.14
CA MET A 98 -5.77 -9.84 2.59
C MET A 98 -5.05 -9.93 1.24
N HIS A 99 -4.82 -8.83 0.52
CA HIS A 99 -3.96 -8.87 -0.70
C HIS A 99 -2.48 -9.14 -0.38
N PHE A 100 -2.11 -9.04 0.90
CA PHE A 100 -0.78 -9.31 1.40
C PHE A 100 -0.68 -10.70 2.03
N SER A 101 -1.68 -11.58 1.84
CA SER A 101 -1.56 -12.96 2.28
C SER A 101 -0.32 -13.62 1.70
N PRO A 102 0.42 -14.41 2.50
CA PRO A 102 1.49 -15.21 1.95
C PRO A 102 0.96 -16.18 0.91
N ILE A 103 1.74 -16.41 -0.15
CA ILE A 103 1.41 -17.37 -1.20
C ILE A 103 2.52 -18.42 -1.32
N ASP A 104 2.15 -19.61 -1.78
CA ASP A 104 3.14 -20.62 -2.12
C ASP A 104 3.64 -20.46 -3.58
N LEU A 105 4.71 -21.20 -3.91
CA LEU A 105 5.33 -21.15 -5.24
C LEU A 105 4.42 -21.62 -6.37
N GLU A 106 3.43 -22.47 -6.07
CA GLU A 106 2.51 -22.97 -7.09
C GLU A 106 1.44 -21.93 -7.41
N GLU A 107 0.87 -21.30 -6.37
CA GLU A 107 -0.02 -20.15 -6.52
C GLU A 107 0.68 -18.97 -7.21
N GLU A 108 1.95 -18.69 -6.87
CA GLU A 108 2.74 -17.63 -7.52
C GLU A 108 2.84 -17.84 -9.04
N ARG A 109 3.15 -19.07 -9.47
CA ARG A 109 3.23 -19.42 -10.89
C ARG A 109 1.90 -19.23 -11.60
N GLN A 110 0.83 -19.77 -11.01
CA GLN A 110 -0.51 -19.69 -11.60
C GLN A 110 -1.00 -18.24 -11.75
N LEU A 111 -0.77 -17.40 -10.74
CA LEU A 111 -1.16 -15.99 -10.79
C LEU A 111 -0.27 -15.20 -11.76
N SER A 112 1.03 -15.50 -11.84
CA SER A 112 1.96 -14.87 -12.78
C SER A 112 1.66 -15.22 -14.25
N GLU A 113 1.13 -16.41 -14.52
CA GLU A 113 0.63 -16.77 -15.86
C GLU A 113 -0.69 -16.09 -16.21
N LYS A 114 -1.51 -15.81 -15.19
CA LYS A 114 -2.85 -15.24 -15.36
C LYS A 114 -2.85 -13.72 -15.55
N PHE A 115 -1.94 -13.02 -14.90
CA PHE A 115 -1.91 -11.55 -14.88
C PHE A 115 -0.68 -11.01 -15.62
N ASP A 116 -0.86 -9.91 -16.34
CA ASP A 116 0.27 -9.15 -16.87
C ASP A 116 0.95 -8.41 -15.71
N MET A 117 2.02 -9.00 -15.20
CA MET A 117 2.78 -8.43 -14.08
C MET A 117 3.57 -7.16 -14.46
N THR A 118 3.59 -6.76 -15.74
CA THR A 118 4.26 -5.55 -16.23
C THR A 118 3.29 -4.41 -16.57
N ASP A 119 1.99 -4.69 -16.68
CA ASP A 119 0.96 -3.67 -16.91
C ASP A 119 0.54 -3.02 -15.59
N PHE A 120 1.10 -1.84 -15.29
CA PHE A 120 0.71 -1.00 -14.17
C PHE A 120 -0.42 -0.01 -14.52
N SER A 121 -1.09 -0.18 -15.64
CA SER A 121 -2.22 0.68 -15.99
C SER A 121 -3.46 0.39 -15.14
N MET A 122 -4.45 1.28 -15.23
CA MET A 122 -5.77 1.07 -14.63
C MET A 122 -6.57 -0.06 -15.31
N LYS A 123 -6.12 -0.60 -16.45
CA LYS A 123 -6.77 -1.72 -17.13
C LYS A 123 -6.47 -3.04 -16.44
N ASN A 124 -5.25 -3.21 -15.95
CA ASN A 124 -4.88 -4.33 -15.10
C ASN A 124 -5.52 -4.17 -13.72
N LYS A 125 -6.72 -4.73 -13.55
CA LYS A 125 -7.53 -4.53 -12.34
C LYS A 125 -6.90 -5.22 -11.15
N LEU A 126 -7.12 -4.64 -9.98
CA LEU A 126 -6.80 -5.28 -8.72
C LEU A 126 -7.52 -6.65 -8.67
N PRO A 127 -6.81 -7.77 -8.42
CA PRO A 127 -7.44 -9.07 -8.26
C PRO A 127 -8.35 -9.07 -7.03
N ARG A 128 -9.21 -10.09 -6.92
CA ARG A 128 -9.94 -10.29 -5.67
C ARG A 128 -8.96 -10.79 -4.60
N PRO A 129 -9.01 -10.26 -3.37
CA PRO A 129 -8.17 -10.79 -2.30
C PRO A 129 -8.58 -12.23 -1.96
N PRO A 130 -7.65 -13.07 -1.50
CA PRO A 130 -7.97 -14.35 -0.92
C PRO A 130 -8.88 -14.17 0.31
N ARG A 131 -9.79 -15.11 0.51
CA ARG A 131 -10.69 -15.11 1.67
C ARG A 131 -9.95 -15.71 2.86
N ALA A 132 -9.93 -15.02 3.99
CA ALA A 132 -9.48 -15.61 5.25
C ALA A 132 -10.51 -16.63 5.75
N GLU A 133 -10.04 -17.81 6.13
CA GLU A 133 -10.84 -18.86 6.77
C GLU A 133 -10.78 -18.73 8.29
N GLU A 134 -9.61 -18.34 8.81
CA GLU A 134 -9.39 -18.15 10.23
C GLU A 134 -8.58 -16.89 10.57
N LEU A 135 -8.48 -16.58 11.87
CA LEU A 135 -7.68 -15.44 12.35
C LEU A 135 -6.18 -15.60 12.04
N ALA A 136 -5.70 -16.82 11.84
CA ALA A 136 -4.29 -17.05 11.49
C ALA A 136 -3.97 -16.42 10.14
N ASP A 137 -4.83 -16.62 9.13
CA ASP A 137 -4.67 -16.08 7.78
C ASP A 137 -4.56 -14.55 7.79
N VAL A 138 -5.45 -13.88 8.53
CA VAL A 138 -5.45 -12.41 8.64
C VAL A 138 -4.16 -11.92 9.31
N VAL A 139 -3.68 -12.64 10.33
CA VAL A 139 -2.40 -12.29 10.98
C VAL A 139 -1.22 -12.48 10.03
N SER A 140 -1.18 -13.58 9.28
CA SER A 140 -0.13 -13.82 8.29
C SER A 140 -0.10 -12.74 7.21
N ALA A 141 -1.27 -12.32 6.71
CA ALA A 141 -1.36 -11.20 5.77
C ALA A 141 -0.87 -9.88 6.37
N LEU A 142 -1.21 -9.60 7.63
CA LEU A 142 -0.70 -8.43 8.35
C LEU A 142 0.80 -8.51 8.65
N GLU A 143 1.38 -9.70 8.76
CA GLU A 143 2.83 -9.88 8.91
C GLU A 143 3.58 -9.45 7.66
N VAL A 144 3.16 -9.93 6.49
CA VAL A 144 3.72 -9.49 5.20
C VAL A 144 3.53 -7.98 5.02
N LEU A 145 2.33 -7.45 5.26
CA LEU A 145 2.08 -6.01 5.18
C LEU A 145 2.99 -5.24 6.15
N SER A 146 3.21 -5.78 7.36
CA SER A 146 4.11 -5.17 8.36
C SER A 146 5.55 -5.09 7.85
N LEU A 147 6.05 -6.10 7.13
CA LEU A 147 7.40 -6.07 6.56
C LEU A 147 7.51 -4.97 5.49
N LEU A 148 6.52 -4.87 4.61
CA LEU A 148 6.49 -3.86 3.55
C LEU A 148 6.39 -2.43 4.08
N VAL A 149 5.54 -2.17 5.07
CA VAL A 149 5.41 -0.81 5.63
C VAL A 149 6.65 -0.41 6.43
N VAL A 150 7.34 -1.36 7.08
CA VAL A 150 8.61 -1.09 7.75
C VAL A 150 9.71 -0.76 6.74
N GLU A 151 9.72 -1.48 5.61
CA GLU A 151 10.71 -1.24 4.56
C GLU A 151 10.47 0.10 3.86
N MET A 152 9.24 0.38 3.43
CA MET A 152 8.96 1.47 2.48
C MET A 152 8.35 2.74 3.10
N TYR A 153 7.69 2.62 4.25
CA TYR A 153 6.96 3.70 4.89
C TYR A 153 7.55 4.11 6.24
N ASN A 154 6.99 5.18 6.80
CA ASN A 154 7.42 5.74 8.07
C ASN A 154 6.88 4.94 9.28
N SER A 155 7.31 5.35 10.48
CA SER A 155 6.92 4.70 11.73
C SER A 155 5.42 4.76 11.99
N LEU A 156 4.72 5.80 11.52
CA LEU A 156 3.29 5.97 11.74
C LEU A 156 2.48 4.83 11.10
N ALA A 157 2.78 4.53 9.83
CA ALA A 157 2.19 3.41 9.11
C ALA A 157 2.55 2.07 9.75
N SER A 158 3.81 1.91 10.15
CA SER A 158 4.31 0.70 10.80
C SER A 158 3.63 0.41 12.14
N GLU A 159 3.44 1.45 12.97
CA GLU A 159 2.76 1.33 14.26
C GLU A 159 1.28 0.96 14.11
N LEU A 160 0.62 1.49 13.09
CA LEU A 160 -0.78 1.19 12.79
C LEU A 160 -0.99 -0.28 12.42
N VAL A 161 -0.19 -0.80 11.47
CA VAL A 161 -0.28 -2.21 11.04
C VAL A 161 0.08 -3.14 12.20
N ASN A 162 1.12 -2.80 12.97
CA ASN A 162 1.51 -3.59 14.13
C ASN A 162 0.44 -3.58 15.24
N ALA A 163 -0.27 -2.46 15.44
CA ALA A 163 -1.39 -2.41 16.38
C ALA A 163 -2.53 -3.36 15.98
N ALA A 164 -2.91 -3.39 14.70
CA ALA A 164 -3.89 -4.33 14.16
C ALA A 164 -3.47 -5.78 14.41
N ARG A 165 -2.23 -6.12 14.06
CA ARG A 165 -1.67 -7.45 14.25
C ARG A 165 -1.68 -7.87 15.73
N ARG A 166 -1.18 -7.02 16.63
CA ARG A 166 -1.16 -7.31 18.07
C ARG A 166 -2.56 -7.49 18.64
N PHE A 167 -3.53 -6.70 18.18
CA PHE A 167 -4.91 -6.87 18.57
C PHE A 167 -5.47 -8.23 18.15
N LEU A 168 -5.24 -8.68 16.91
CA LEU A 168 -5.67 -10.01 16.47
C LEU A 168 -5.00 -11.14 17.26
N LEU A 169 -3.73 -11.01 17.61
CA LEU A 169 -3.02 -11.98 18.47
C LEU A 169 -3.69 -12.11 19.86
N LEU A 170 -4.16 -11.00 20.43
CA LEU A 170 -4.92 -11.00 21.69
C LEU A 170 -6.33 -11.56 21.49
N LEU A 171 -7.00 -11.16 20.42
CA LEU A 171 -8.35 -11.60 20.04
C LEU A 171 -8.43 -13.10 19.80
N ARG A 172 -7.31 -13.69 19.35
CA ARG A 172 -6.75 -14.97 19.81
C ARG A 172 -7.66 -15.70 20.79
N LYS A 173 -7.77 -15.20 22.01
CA LYS A 173 -8.40 -15.91 23.14
C LYS A 173 -9.94 -15.89 23.15
N THR A 174 -10.58 -15.08 22.32
CA THR A 174 -12.03 -14.84 22.29
C THR A 174 -12.73 -15.77 21.30
N LYS A 175 -13.29 -16.89 21.79
CA LYS A 175 -13.92 -17.92 20.95
C LYS A 175 -15.02 -17.39 20.03
N SER A 176 -15.81 -16.41 20.47
CA SER A 176 -16.91 -15.84 19.68
C SER A 176 -16.43 -15.12 18.41
N MET A 177 -15.16 -14.74 18.33
CA MET A 177 -14.58 -13.93 17.24
C MET A 177 -13.67 -14.74 16.30
N ARG A 178 -13.81 -16.06 16.26
CA ARG A 178 -13.04 -16.96 15.38
C ARG A 178 -13.87 -17.66 14.29
N GLY A 179 -15.16 -17.37 14.22
CA GLY A 179 -16.09 -18.04 13.31
C GLY A 179 -16.10 -17.45 11.89
N PRO A 180 -16.73 -18.15 10.93
CA PRO A 180 -16.84 -17.71 9.54
C PRO A 180 -17.65 -16.41 9.36
N GLU A 181 -18.47 -16.03 10.34
CA GLU A 181 -19.13 -14.71 10.39
C GLU A 181 -18.19 -13.62 10.95
N ALA A 182 -17.26 -13.99 11.82
CA ALA A 182 -16.40 -13.04 12.53
C ALA A 182 -15.19 -12.61 11.70
N VAL A 183 -14.54 -13.56 11.02
CA VAL A 183 -13.29 -13.30 10.29
C VAL A 183 -13.48 -12.26 9.18
N PRO A 184 -14.52 -12.34 8.30
CA PRO A 184 -14.74 -11.31 7.28
C PRO A 184 -15.03 -9.93 7.86
N GLU A 185 -15.80 -9.87 8.96
CA GLU A 185 -16.13 -8.62 9.66
C GLU A 185 -14.89 -7.96 10.28
N LEU A 186 -13.94 -8.76 10.77
CA LEU A 186 -12.67 -8.27 11.29
C LEU A 186 -11.76 -7.74 10.17
N VAL A 187 -11.66 -8.44 9.04
CA VAL A 187 -10.91 -7.97 7.86
C VAL A 187 -11.47 -6.64 7.39
N ALA A 188 -12.80 -6.55 7.20
CA ALA A 188 -13.46 -5.32 6.76
C ALA A 188 -13.22 -4.16 7.74
N TRP A 189 -13.27 -4.43 9.05
CA TRP A 189 -13.01 -3.40 10.07
C TRP A 189 -11.54 -2.95 10.11
N ILE A 190 -10.59 -3.87 9.93
CA ILE A 190 -9.16 -3.52 9.82
C ILE A 190 -8.93 -2.62 8.62
N ASP A 191 -9.51 -2.98 7.47
CA ASP A 191 -9.40 -2.21 6.24
C ASP A 191 -10.06 -0.82 6.40
N GLU A 192 -11.21 -0.72 7.09
CA GLU A 192 -11.86 0.56 7.47
C GLU A 192 -10.95 1.43 8.36
N CYS A 193 -10.25 0.83 9.32
CA CYS A 193 -9.30 1.57 10.16
C CYS A 193 -8.14 2.11 9.32
N PHE A 194 -7.58 1.30 8.43
CA PHE A 194 -6.51 1.72 7.53
C PHE A 194 -6.96 2.81 6.55
N GLU A 195 -8.19 2.75 6.08
CA GLU A 195 -8.80 3.79 5.26
C GLU A 195 -9.00 5.11 6.03
N ARG A 196 -9.40 5.02 7.32
CA ARG A 196 -9.53 6.20 8.17
C ARG A 196 -8.19 6.88 8.39
N PHE A 197 -7.14 6.11 8.60
CA PHE A 197 -5.77 6.59 8.68
C PHE A 197 -5.36 7.39 7.44
N ARG A 198 -5.58 6.82 6.25
CA ARG A 198 -5.37 7.54 4.98
C ARG A 198 -6.17 8.84 4.90
N SER A 199 -7.43 8.81 5.33
CA SER A 199 -8.31 9.98 5.29
C SER A 199 -7.79 11.13 6.16
N CYS A 200 -7.14 10.82 7.30
CA CYS A 200 -6.44 11.81 8.11
C CYS A 200 -5.22 12.38 7.36
N LEU A 201 -4.36 11.53 6.78
CA LEU A 201 -3.18 11.96 6.01
C LEU A 201 -3.55 12.83 4.81
N ALA A 202 -4.63 12.46 4.10
CA ALA A 202 -5.20 13.18 2.99
C ALA A 202 -5.60 14.64 3.33
N ARG A 203 -5.86 14.91 4.62
CA ARG A 203 -6.24 16.21 5.18
C ARG A 203 -5.10 16.87 5.96
N GLU A 204 -3.89 16.31 5.90
CA GLU A 204 -2.72 16.73 6.68
C GLU A 204 -2.95 16.67 8.22
N ASP A 205 -3.93 15.87 8.65
CA ASP A 205 -4.25 15.63 10.06
C ASP A 205 -3.35 14.51 10.62
N ILE A 206 -2.09 14.84 10.86
CA ILE A 206 -1.08 13.88 11.35
C ILE A 206 -1.43 13.40 12.76
N GLU A 207 -2.00 14.27 13.59
CA GLU A 207 -2.43 13.90 14.94
C GLU A 207 -3.55 12.86 14.87
N GLY A 208 -4.62 13.12 14.11
CA GLY A 208 -5.70 12.17 13.90
C GLY A 208 -5.21 10.85 13.32
N ALA A 209 -4.30 10.90 12.34
CA ALA A 209 -3.67 9.71 11.77
C ALA A 209 -2.94 8.88 12.85
N SER A 210 -2.20 9.54 13.74
CA SER A 210 -1.47 8.87 14.84
C SER A 210 -2.38 8.20 15.87
N GLN A 211 -3.62 8.68 16.00
CA GLN A 211 -4.58 8.14 16.97
C GLN A 211 -5.31 6.90 16.44
N VAL A 212 -5.36 6.66 15.12
CA VAL A 212 -6.12 5.54 14.54
C VAL A 212 -5.64 4.17 15.06
N LYS A 213 -4.34 4.03 15.35
CA LYS A 213 -3.80 2.79 15.95
C LYS A 213 -4.47 2.40 17.27
N ASN A 214 -5.02 3.38 18.01
CA ASN A 214 -5.71 3.14 19.28
C ASN A 214 -7.10 2.52 19.09
N TYR A 215 -7.59 2.37 17.86
CA TYR A 215 -8.89 1.75 17.59
C TYR A 215 -8.82 0.24 17.77
N PHE A 216 -7.63 -0.32 17.63
CA PHE A 216 -7.33 -1.74 17.83
C PHE A 216 -7.28 -2.09 19.32
N GLN A 217 -8.39 -1.87 20.02
CA GLN A 217 -8.57 -2.12 21.45
C GLN A 217 -9.97 -2.67 21.72
N PHE A 218 -10.09 -3.58 22.69
CA PHE A 218 -11.37 -4.21 23.04
C PHE A 218 -12.44 -3.21 23.52
N GLY A 219 -12.01 -2.12 24.16
CA GLY A 219 -12.90 -1.07 24.66
C GLY A 219 -13.27 0.00 23.63
N HIS A 220 -12.71 -0.05 22.41
CA HIS A 220 -13.00 0.95 21.40
C HIS A 220 -14.37 0.72 20.76
N GLU A 221 -15.12 1.80 20.56
CA GLU A 221 -16.50 1.74 20.04
C GLU A 221 -16.58 1.06 18.67
N SER A 222 -15.60 1.28 17.79
CA SER A 222 -15.59 0.65 16.47
C SER A 222 -15.54 -0.87 16.55
N TYR A 223 -14.76 -1.43 17.48
CA TYR A 223 -14.69 -2.88 17.68
C TYR A 223 -15.98 -3.41 18.32
N ALA A 224 -16.59 -2.66 19.23
CA ALA A 224 -17.90 -3.02 19.78
C ALA A 224 -18.97 -3.16 18.68
N ARG A 225 -18.95 -2.29 17.65
CA ARG A 225 -19.84 -2.42 16.48
C ARG A 225 -19.58 -3.70 15.68
N VAL A 226 -18.32 -4.11 15.52
CA VAL A 226 -17.97 -5.40 14.89
C VAL A 226 -18.58 -6.56 15.69
N VAL A 227 -18.39 -6.56 17.01
CA VAL A 227 -18.95 -7.60 17.90
C VAL A 227 -20.47 -7.67 17.78
N GLN A 228 -21.15 -6.52 17.73
CA GLN A 228 -22.60 -6.46 17.52
C GLN A 228 -23.00 -7.07 16.19
N ARG A 229 -22.36 -6.71 15.07
CA ARG A 229 -22.65 -7.29 13.74
C ARG A 229 -22.45 -8.80 13.71
N VAL A 230 -21.33 -9.29 14.23
CA VAL A 230 -21.03 -10.73 14.32
C VAL A 230 -22.06 -11.45 15.17
N THR A 231 -22.49 -10.84 16.27
CA THR A 231 -23.54 -11.40 17.12
C THR A 231 -24.85 -11.48 16.33
N SER A 232 -25.28 -10.40 15.68
CA SER A 232 -26.51 -10.36 14.88
C SER A 232 -26.53 -11.40 13.76
N LEU A 233 -25.39 -11.62 13.07
CA LEU A 233 -25.29 -12.62 11.99
C LEU A 233 -25.49 -14.05 12.50
N LYS A 234 -25.01 -14.38 13.70
CA LYS A 234 -25.18 -15.71 14.31
C LYS A 234 -26.62 -16.05 14.69
N TRP A 235 -27.48 -15.03 14.82
CA TRP A 235 -28.89 -15.21 15.19
C TRP A 235 -29.83 -15.16 13.99
N MET A 236 -29.32 -14.99 12.76
CA MET A 236 -30.14 -15.10 11.55
C MET A 236 -30.32 -16.59 11.16
N PRO A 237 -31.56 -17.09 11.00
CA PRO A 237 -31.77 -18.43 10.46
C PRO A 237 -31.27 -18.50 9.02
N HIS A 238 -30.43 -19.49 8.72
CA HIS A 238 -30.01 -19.84 7.36
C HIS A 238 -31.11 -20.60 6.62
#